data_AF-A0A845YBB6-F1
#
_entry.id   AF-A0A845YBB6-F1
#
_cell.length_a   1.000
_cell.length_b   1.000
_cell.length_c   1.000
_cell.angle_alpha   90.00
_cell.angle_beta   90.00
_cell.angle_gamma   90.00
#
_symmetry.space_group_name_H-M   'P 1'
#
loop_
_entity.id
_entity.type
_entity.pdbx_description
1 polymer ?
#
loop_
_entity_poly.entity_id
_entity_poly.type
_entity_poly.pdbx_seq_one_letter_code
_entity_poly.pdbx_strand_id
1 'polypeptide(L)' 'PPEVIEAINQIKDISVLKQLHRQAITISSMVEFQQLLSHASG' A
#
# COMPACT_ATOMS: atom_id res chain seq x y z
N PRO A 1 0.01 -9.32 6.54
CA PRO A 1 0.39 -10.54 5.77
C PRO A 1 1.79 -10.35 5.18
N PRO A 2 2.62 -11.39 5.07
CA PRO A 2 3.98 -11.28 4.53
C PRO A 2 4.00 -10.69 3.11
N GLU A 3 3.07 -11.12 2.25
CA GLU A 3 2.89 -10.60 0.88
C GLU A 3 2.68 -9.07 0.81
N VAL A 4 2.00 -8.48 1.80
CA VAL A 4 1.73 -7.03 1.88
C VAL A 4 3.01 -6.27 2.23
N ILE A 5 3.80 -6.83 3.15
CA ILE A 5 5.08 -6.25 3.58
C ILE A 5 6.06 -6.28 2.39
N GLU A 6 6.11 -7.39 1.68
CA GLU A 6 6.95 -7.55 0.49
C GLU A 6 6.59 -6.54 -0.60
N ALA A 7 5.29 -6.37 -0.90
CA ALA A 7 4.83 -5.41 -1.90
C ALA A 7 5.13 -3.95 -1.51
N ILE A 8 4.94 -3.56 -0.24
CA ILE A 8 5.32 -2.22 0.24
C ILE A 8 6.83 -2.00 0.10
N ASN A 9 7.66 -2.99 0.43
CA ASN A 9 9.11 -2.89 0.34
C ASN A 9 9.64 -2.80 -1.10
N GLN A 10 8.85 -3.17 -2.12
CA GLN A 10 9.21 -2.96 -3.53
C GLN A 10 8.99 -1.50 -3.98
N ILE A 11 8.19 -0.72 -3.25
CA ILE A 11 7.94 0.68 -3.59
C ILE A 11 9.16 1.52 -3.19
N LYS A 12 9.93 1.94 -4.19
CA LYS A 12 11.13 2.79 -3.99
C LYS A 12 10.80 4.29 -3.97
N ASP A 13 9.64 4.67 -4.47
CA ASP A 13 9.22 6.06 -4.54
C ASP A 13 8.59 6.51 -3.21
N ILE A 14 9.24 7.48 -2.57
CA ILE A 14 8.82 8.02 -1.27
C ILE A 14 7.47 8.75 -1.38
N SER A 15 7.16 9.36 -2.52
CA SER A 15 5.88 10.05 -2.74
C SER A 15 4.73 9.04 -2.77
N VAL A 16 4.92 7.91 -3.45
CA VAL A 16 3.97 6.80 -3.49
C VAL A 16 3.74 6.24 -2.08
N LEU A 17 4.81 6.01 -1.30
CA LEU A 17 4.69 5.54 0.09
C LEU A 17 3.90 6.51 0.97
N LYS A 18 4.12 7.82 0.83
CA LYS A 18 3.35 8.84 1.57
C LYS A 18 1.88 8.85 1.18
N GLN A 19 1.58 8.73 -0.12
CA GLN A 19 0.21 8.65 -0.61
C GLN A 19 -0.50 7.40 -0.07
N LEU A 20 0.17 6.25 -0.16
CA LEU A 20 -0.32 4.97 0.33
C LEU A 20 -0.64 5.04 1.83
N HIS A 21 0.27 5.60 2.63
CA HIS A 21 0.06 5.79 4.06
C HIS A 21 -1.15 6.68 4.36
N ARG A 22 -1.32 7.79 3.64
CA ARG A 22 -2.47 8.69 3.82
C ARG A 22 -3.79 7.99 3.50
N GLN A 23 -3.84 7.19 2.44
CA GLN A 23 -5.04 6.44 2.04
C GLN A 23 -5.31 5.28 3.01
N ALA A 24 -4.27 4.61 3.49
CA ALA A 24 -4.38 3.50 4.44
C ALA A 24 -5.06 3.90 5.76
N ILE A 25 -4.80 5.11 6.27
CA ILE A 25 -5.44 5.62 7.50
C ILE A 25 -6.96 5.70 7.37
N THR A 26 -7.47 5.92 6.16
CA THR A 26 -8.91 6.03 5.89
C THR A 26 -9.59 4.68 5.60
N ILE A 27 -8.81 3.63 5.37
CA ILE A 27 -9.32 2.30 5.00
C ILE A 27 -9.61 1.49 6.27
N SER A 28 -10.82 0.94 6.36
CA SER A 28 -11.26 0.15 7.51
C SER A 28 -11.08 -1.36 7.34
N SER A 29 -10.50 -1.80 6.21
CA SER A 29 -10.36 -3.22 5.89
C SER A 29 -9.02 -3.54 5.23
N MET A 30 -8.39 -4.64 5.67
CA MET A 30 -7.16 -5.15 5.07
C MET A 30 -7.32 -5.48 3.58
N VAL A 31 -8.50 -5.95 3.16
CA VAL A 31 -8.77 -6.31 1.76
C VAL A 31 -8.71 -5.08 0.85
N GLU A 32 -9.31 -3.96 1.27
CA GLU A 32 -9.27 -2.72 0.52
C GLU A 32 -7.85 -2.15 0.45
N PHE A 33 -7.07 -2.30 1.51
CA PHE A 33 -5.67 -1.90 1.51
C PHE A 33 -4.83 -2.72 0.51
N GLN A 34 -5.06 -4.03 0.40
CA GLN A 34 -4.40 -4.89 -0.60
C GLN A 34 -4.74 -4.48 -2.04
N GLN A 35 -5.98 -4.05 -2.32
CA GLN A 35 -6.36 -3.52 -3.62
C GLN A 35 -5.68 -2.19 -3.94
N LEU A 36 -5.59 -1.29 -2.96
CA LEU A 36 -4.87 -0.03 -3.10
C LEU A 36 -3.38 -0.27 -3.38
N LEU A 37 -2.78 -1.23 -2.68
CA LEU A 37 -1.37 -1.59 -2.87
C LEU A 37 -1.12 -2.17 -4.27
N SER A 38 -2.03 -2.98 -4.81
CA SER A 38 -1.92 -3.50 -6.18
C SER A 38 -1.92 -2.39 -7.24
N HIS A 39 -2.64 -1.28 -7.01
CA HIS A 39 -2.64 -0.12 -7.91
C HIS A 39 -1.40 0.76 -7.76
N ALA A 40 -0.75 0.75 -6.59
CA ALA A 40 0.45 1.54 -6.33
C ALA A 40 1.76 0.83 -6.77
N SER A 41 1.70 -0.48 -7.01
CA SER A 41 2.85 -1.34 -7.36
C SER A 41 2.94 -1.66 -8.85
N GLY A 42 1.92 -1.28 -9.65
CA GLY A 42 1.87 -1.46 -11.10
C GLY A 42 2.29 -0.20 -11.84
#